data_AF-A0A946EYI9-F1
#
_entry.id   AF-A0A946EYI9-F1
#
_cell.length_a   1.000
_cell.length_b   1.000
_cell.length_c   1.000
_cell.angle_alpha   90.00
_cell.angle_beta   90.00
_cell.angle_gamma   90.00
#
_symmetry.space_group_name_H-M   'P 1'
#
loop_
_entity.id
_entity.type
_entity.pdbx_description
1 polymer ?
#
loop_
_entity_poly.entity_id
_entity_poly.type
_entity_poly.pdbx_seq_one_letter_code
_entity_poly.pdbx_strand_id
1 'polypeptide(L)'
;MSRFLLLCAGIMLSGLTYAQSESLYSLTVTEHATDIIEGQTTYRLYVDLINSDDFMSSVYGNQNDPMELNTDSGFYNDTFGGTTGAAINPAFFAFV
;
A
#
# COMPACT_ATOMS: atom_id res chain seq x y z
N MET A 1 35.40 -22.09 -33.03
CA MET A 1 35.18 -20.75 -32.43
C MET A 1 33.76 -20.23 -32.61
N SER A 2 33.01 -20.57 -33.68
CA SER A 2 31.65 -20.04 -33.92
C SER A 2 30.51 -20.62 -33.05
N ARG A 3 30.57 -21.90 -32.66
CA ARG A 3 29.43 -22.58 -32.00
C ARG A 3 29.27 -22.25 -30.50
N PHE A 4 30.35 -21.85 -29.83
CA PHE A 4 30.34 -21.50 -28.41
C PHE A 4 29.80 -20.08 -28.18
N LEU A 5 30.08 -19.15 -29.10
CA LEU A 5 29.52 -17.79 -29.05
C LEU A 5 28.00 -17.77 -29.29
N LEU A 6 27.47 -18.62 -30.18
CA LEU A 6 26.03 -18.70 -30.42
C LEU A 6 25.24 -19.19 -29.19
N LEU A 7 25.82 -20.08 -28.39
CA LEU A 7 25.17 -20.60 -27.18
C LEU A 7 25.07 -19.52 -26.08
N CYS A 8 26.14 -18.74 -25.89
CA CYS A 8 26.12 -17.61 -24.97
C CYS A 8 25.13 -16.52 -25.40
N ALA A 9 25.05 -16.21 -26.71
CA ALA A 9 24.07 -15.26 -27.23
C ALA A 9 22.62 -15.73 -27.02
N GLY A 10 22.34 -17.04 -27.17
CA GLY A 10 21.02 -17.62 -26.92
C GLY A 10 20.60 -17.57 -25.45
N ILE A 11 21.53 -17.83 -24.52
CA ILE A 11 21.26 -17.78 -23.07
C ILE A 11 20.99 -16.32 -22.63
N MET A 12 21.76 -15.35 -23.14
CA MET A 12 21.53 -13.92 -22.87
C MET A 12 20.20 -13.41 -23.46
N LEU A 13 19.78 -13.95 -24.61
CA LEU A 13 18.51 -13.59 -25.25
C LEU A 13 17.29 -14.22 -24.54
N SER A 14 17.44 -15.41 -23.95
CA SER A 14 16.41 -16.04 -23.11
C SER A 14 16.29 -15.41 -21.70
N GLY A 15 17.34 -14.74 -21.23
CA GLY A 15 17.29 -13.96 -19.98
C GLY A 15 16.46 -12.68 -20.10
N LEU A 16 16.41 -12.08 -21.29
CA LEU A 16 15.62 -10.87 -21.57
C LEU A 16 14.11 -11.12 -21.66
N THR A 17 13.67 -12.37 -21.87
CA THR A 17 12.23 -12.72 -21.93
C THR A 17 11.61 -12.95 -20.56
N TYR A 18 12.42 -13.03 -19.49
CA TYR A 18 11.94 -12.87 -18.11
C TYR A 18 11.95 -11.39 -17.75
N ALA A 19 11.32 -10.55 -18.58
CA ALA A 19 10.85 -9.26 -18.10
C ALA A 19 9.77 -9.59 -17.06
N GLN A 20 10.16 -9.58 -15.80
CA GLN A 20 9.26 -9.68 -14.65
C GLN A 20 8.13 -8.68 -14.89
N SER A 21 6.89 -9.16 -14.86
CA SER A 21 5.72 -8.28 -14.89
C SER A 21 5.69 -7.53 -13.57
N GLU A 22 6.56 -6.53 -13.42
CA GLU A 22 6.49 -5.59 -12.32
C GLU A 22 5.17 -4.83 -12.45
N SER A 23 4.38 -4.84 -11.38
CA SER A 23 3.26 -3.91 -11.29
C SER A 23 3.86 -2.52 -11.38
N LEU A 24 3.51 -1.79 -12.45
CA LEU A 24 3.97 -0.43 -12.69
C LEU A 24 3.67 0.50 -11.50
N TYR A 25 2.60 0.20 -10.76
CA TYR A 25 2.22 0.89 -9.53
C TYR A 25 2.52 0.00 -8.33
N SER A 26 3.09 0.59 -7.28
CA SER A 26 3.39 -0.09 -6.02
C SER A 26 2.64 0.54 -4.84
N LEU A 27 2.67 -0.18 -3.72
CA LEU A 27 2.20 0.33 -2.43
C LEU A 27 3.39 0.33 -1.46
N THR A 28 3.71 1.50 -0.94
CA THR A 28 4.74 1.65 0.10
C THR A 28 4.08 1.84 1.46
N VAL A 29 4.47 1.04 2.44
CA VAL A 29 4.01 1.16 3.83
C VAL A 29 5.17 1.56 4.72
N THR A 30 5.05 2.68 5.42
CA THR A 30 6.09 3.20 6.31
C THR A 30 5.55 3.49 7.69
N GLU A 31 6.35 3.27 8.72
CA GLU A 31 6.10 3.82 10.04
C GLU A 31 6.02 5.34 9.94
N HIS A 32 4.92 5.91 10.45
CA HIS A 32 4.70 7.35 10.48
C HIS A 32 5.00 7.93 11.87
N ALA A 33 4.58 7.23 12.92
CA ALA A 33 4.82 7.60 14.30
C ALA A 33 4.62 6.40 15.25
N THR A 34 5.26 6.46 16.40
CA THR A 34 5.01 5.56 17.53
C THR A 34 4.46 6.36 18.71
N ASP A 35 3.70 5.70 19.58
CA ASP A 35 3.26 6.23 20.88
C ASP A 35 2.43 7.53 20.85
N ILE A 36 1.82 7.87 19.70
CA ILE A 36 0.71 8.85 19.66
C ILE A 36 -0.48 8.30 20.45
N ILE A 37 -0.71 7.00 20.30
CA ILE A 37 -1.52 6.20 21.21
C ILE A 37 -0.55 5.23 21.88
N GLU A 38 -0.57 5.17 23.20
CA GLU A 38 0.38 4.38 23.98
C GLU A 38 0.40 2.92 23.52
N GLY A 39 1.59 2.42 23.17
CA GLY A 39 1.77 1.04 22.73
C GLY A 39 1.29 0.75 21.30
N GLN A 40 1.00 1.78 20.50
CA GLN A 40 0.58 1.64 19.11
C GLN A 40 1.59 2.28 18.14
N THR A 41 1.73 1.67 16.96
CA THR A 41 2.47 2.23 15.83
C THR A 41 1.49 2.70 14.76
N THR A 42 1.60 3.96 14.36
CA THR A 42 0.86 4.52 13.24
C THR A 42 1.61 4.30 11.95
N TYR A 43 1.00 3.59 11.00
CA TYR A 43 1.54 3.39 9.66
C TYR A 43 0.89 4.34 8.66
N ARG A 44 1.66 4.72 7.63
CA ARG A 44 1.15 5.45 6.46
C ARG A 44 1.40 4.63 5.20
N LEU A 45 0.34 4.52 4.39
CA LEU A 45 0.34 3.84 3.10
C LEU A 45 0.42 4.90 2.00
N TYR A 46 1.27 4.65 1.01
CA TYR A 46 1.40 5.44 -0.20
C TYR A 46 1.11 4.57 -1.41
N VAL A 47 0.27 5.06 -2.32
CA VAL A 47 0.14 4.49 -3.66
C VAL A 47 1.15 5.20 -4.54
N ASP A 48 2.13 4.46 -5.01
CA ASP A 48 3.24 5.01 -5.79
C ASP A 48 2.84 5.06 -7.26
N LEU A 49 2.79 6.28 -7.79
CA LEU A 49 2.56 6.55 -9.21
C LEU A 49 3.90 6.70 -9.95
N ILE A 50 3.94 6.34 -11.23
CA ILE A 50 5.19 6.40 -12.00
C ILE A 50 5.46 7.82 -12.48
N ASN A 51 4.43 8.44 -13.07
CA ASN A 51 4.56 9.72 -13.75
C ASN A 51 3.81 10.81 -12.98
N SER A 52 4.26 12.05 -13.15
CA SER A 52 3.64 13.21 -12.50
C SER A 52 2.25 13.55 -13.02
N ASP A 53 1.89 13.05 -14.20
CA ASP A 53 0.59 13.23 -14.86
C ASP A 53 -0.33 12.01 -14.69
N ASP A 54 0.12 10.97 -13.98
CA ASP A 54 -0.73 9.84 -13.60
C ASP A 54 -1.83 10.31 -12.64
N PHE A 55 -3.02 9.73 -12.75
CA PHE A 55 -4.18 10.07 -11.93
C PHE A 55 -4.84 8.83 -11.34
N MET A 56 -4.89 8.75 -10.01
CA MET A 56 -5.65 7.71 -9.30
C MET A 56 -7.12 8.10 -9.24
N SER A 57 -7.95 7.43 -10.05
CA SER A 57 -9.38 7.71 -10.14
C SER A 57 -10.19 7.18 -8.95
N SER A 58 -9.81 6.03 -8.41
CA SER A 58 -10.53 5.40 -7.30
C SER A 58 -9.69 4.33 -6.62
N VAL A 59 -9.86 4.22 -5.31
CA VAL A 59 -9.53 3.03 -4.52
C VAL A 59 -10.87 2.40 -4.15
N TYR A 60 -11.15 1.19 -4.65
CA TYR A 60 -12.47 0.58 -4.50
C TYR A 60 -12.41 -0.93 -4.26
N GLY A 61 -13.45 -1.44 -3.62
CA GLY A 61 -13.83 -2.84 -3.60
C GLY A 61 -15.28 -2.97 -4.05
N ASN A 62 -15.66 -4.16 -4.52
CA ASN A 62 -17.03 -4.47 -4.92
C ASN A 62 -17.47 -5.84 -4.36
N GLN A 63 -18.67 -6.29 -4.71
CA GLN A 63 -19.22 -7.55 -4.18
C GLN A 63 -18.44 -8.79 -4.64
N ASN A 64 -17.87 -8.76 -5.85
CA ASN A 64 -17.07 -9.85 -6.41
C ASN A 64 -15.60 -9.73 -6.00
N ASP A 65 -15.08 -8.50 -5.89
CA ASP A 65 -13.69 -8.20 -5.51
C ASP A 65 -13.67 -7.23 -4.31
N PRO A 66 -13.86 -7.74 -3.07
CA PRO A 66 -13.85 -6.91 -1.88
C PRO A 66 -12.44 -6.34 -1.64
N MET A 67 -12.39 -5.07 -1.23
CA MET A 67 -11.17 -4.45 -0.75
C MET A 67 -11.01 -4.77 0.74
N GLU A 68 -9.86 -5.29 1.11
CA GLU A 68 -9.54 -5.65 2.49
C GLU A 68 -8.36 -4.83 3.01
N LEU A 69 -8.51 -4.28 4.21
CA LEU A 69 -7.45 -3.60 4.94
C LEU A 69 -7.50 -4.11 6.37
N ASN A 70 -6.51 -4.93 6.75
CA ASN A 70 -6.49 -5.65 8.02
C ASN A 70 -5.12 -5.50 8.72
N THR A 71 -5.13 -5.63 10.03
CA THR A 71 -3.95 -5.77 10.90
C THR A 71 -4.20 -6.94 11.85
N ASP A 72 -3.14 -7.53 12.41
CA ASP A 72 -3.26 -8.71 13.27
C ASP A 72 -4.14 -8.46 14.51
N SER A 73 -4.14 -7.22 15.03
CA SER A 73 -4.86 -6.82 16.25
C SER A 73 -6.11 -5.97 15.98
N GLY A 74 -6.41 -5.68 14.71
CA GLY A 74 -7.39 -4.66 14.33
C GLY A 74 -6.88 -3.23 14.46
N PHE A 75 -7.76 -2.26 14.19
CA PHE A 75 -7.45 -0.84 14.30
C PHE A 75 -7.90 -0.27 15.63
N TYR A 76 -7.07 0.57 16.22
CA TYR A 76 -7.45 1.34 17.39
C TYR A 76 -8.66 2.26 17.09
N ASN A 77 -9.64 2.25 17.98
CA ASN A 77 -10.73 3.21 18.04
C ASN A 77 -10.90 3.62 19.51
N ASP A 78 -11.04 4.93 19.76
CA ASP A 78 -11.20 5.45 21.11
C ASP A 78 -12.57 5.05 21.71
N THR A 79 -12.62 4.79 23.01
CA THR A 79 -13.86 4.41 23.73
C THR A 79 -14.93 5.50 23.69
N PHE A 80 -14.52 6.77 23.59
CA PHE A 80 -15.38 7.93 23.44
C PHE A 80 -15.71 8.26 21.97
N GLY A 81 -15.21 7.45 21.03
CA GLY A 81 -15.55 7.53 19.61
C GLY A 81 -16.93 6.95 19.29
N GLY A 82 -17.20 6.74 18.01
CA GLY A 82 -18.41 6.08 17.54
C GLY A 82 -18.23 5.48 16.16
N THR A 83 -19.28 4.85 15.63
CA THR A 83 -19.24 4.13 14.35
C THR A 83 -18.85 5.01 13.16
N THR A 84 -19.09 6.32 13.28
CA THR A 84 -18.66 7.33 12.30
C THR A 84 -18.09 8.53 13.06
N GLY A 85 -17.25 9.34 12.41
CA GLY A 85 -16.72 10.57 13.01
C GLY A 85 -17.82 11.56 13.45
N ALA A 86 -19.00 11.49 12.84
CA ALA A 86 -20.15 12.31 13.21
C ALA A 86 -20.77 11.94 14.57
N ALA A 87 -20.48 10.74 15.09
CA ALA A 87 -20.95 10.30 16.38
C ALA A 87 -20.09 10.79 17.57
N ILE A 88 -18.94 11.42 17.29
CA ILE A 88 -18.07 11.97 18.33
C ILE A 88 -18.79 13.15 18.99
N ASN A 89 -18.84 13.16 20.33
CA ASN A 89 -19.42 14.28 21.07
C ASN A 89 -18.61 15.56 20.81
N PRO A 90 -19.21 16.61 20.20
CA PRO A 90 -18.49 17.83 19.87
C PRO A 90 -17.88 18.56 21.08
N ALA A 91 -18.40 18.34 22.28
CA ALA A 91 -17.85 18.91 23.50
C ALA A 91 -16.39 18.49 23.74
N PHE A 92 -15.95 17.34 23.21
CA PHE A 92 -14.58 16.88 23.37
C PHE A 92 -13.56 17.70 22.57
N PHE A 93 -13.95 18.33 21.45
CA PHE A 93 -13.03 19.14 20.63
C PHE A 93 -12.48 20.38 21.34
N ALA A 94 -13.07 20.79 22.45
CA ALA A 94 -12.58 21.91 23.26
C ALA A 94 -11.44 21.53 24.21
N PHE A 95 -11.13 20.24 24.37
CA PHE A 95 -10.14 19.71 25.32
C PHE A 95 -8.94 19.02 24.65
N VAL A 96 -8.89 19.02 23.31
CA VAL A 96 -7.82 18.43 22.50
C VAL A 96 -6.83 19.51 22.07
#